data_AF-A0A7L8GE64-F1
#
_entry.id   AF-A0A7L8GE64-F1
#
_cell.length_a   1.000
_cell.length_b   1.000
_cell.length_c   1.000
_cell.angle_alpha   90.00
_cell.angle_beta   90.00
_cell.angle_gamma   90.00
#
_symmetry.space_group_name_H-M   'P 1'
#
loop_
_entity.id
_entity.type
_entity.pdbx_description
1 polymer ?
#
loop_
_entity_poly.entity_id
_entity_poly.type
_entity_poly.pdbx_seq_one_letter_code
_entity_poly.pdbx_strand_id
1 'polypeptide(L)'
;SMDIGMNWPPLGIVVFNPMQIPLLNTLILLSSGVTITWSHHSLMNNDLNDSMNSLFITVMLGFYFSFLQGWEYWEASFTMSDSAYGSTFFIATGFHGLHVIIGSLFLMTCLIRMFKNHFSMKHHFGFEAAAWYWHFVDVVWLFLYISI
;
A
#
# COMPACT_ATOMS: atom_id res chain seq x y z
N SER A 1 -25.08 14.94 14.02
CA SER A 1 -25.71 16.24 13.65
C SER A 1 -26.86 15.94 12.70
N MET A 2 -27.96 16.69 12.79
CA MET A 2 -29.13 16.54 11.91
C MET A 2 -28.78 16.68 10.40
N ASP A 3 -27.60 17.24 10.09
CA ASP A 3 -27.14 17.59 8.75
C ASP A 3 -26.81 16.39 7.84
N ILE A 4 -26.57 15.19 8.39
CA ILE A 4 -26.28 13.97 7.59
C ILE A 4 -27.50 13.03 7.43
N GLY A 5 -28.67 13.42 7.92
CA GLY A 5 -29.89 12.60 7.84
C GLY A 5 -29.90 11.38 8.76
N MET A 6 -29.03 11.34 9.78
CA MET A 6 -28.88 10.25 10.76
C MET A 6 -28.54 8.86 10.17
N ASN A 7 -28.07 8.82 8.92
CA ASN A 7 -27.62 7.61 8.23
C ASN A 7 -26.13 7.67 7.91
N TRP A 8 -25.47 6.51 7.89
CA TRP A 8 -24.09 6.35 7.43
C TRP A 8 -24.03 5.26 6.37
N PRO A 9 -23.57 5.55 5.14
CA PRO A 9 -23.14 6.86 4.63
C PRO A 9 -24.28 7.90 4.53
N PRO A 10 -23.96 9.22 4.54
CA PRO A 10 -24.94 10.30 4.34
C PRO A 10 -25.73 10.16 3.03
N LEU A 11 -26.97 10.64 3.03
CA LEU A 11 -27.85 10.63 1.84
C LEU A 11 -27.19 11.35 0.65
N GLY A 12 -27.20 10.71 -0.52
CA GLY A 12 -26.64 11.26 -1.76
C GLY A 12 -25.20 10.81 -2.06
N ILE A 13 -24.52 10.18 -1.10
CA ILE A 13 -23.18 9.59 -1.33
C ILE A 13 -23.34 8.16 -1.83
N VAL A 14 -22.91 7.93 -3.07
CA VAL A 14 -22.75 6.59 -3.62
C VAL A 14 -21.34 6.12 -3.26
N VAL A 15 -21.27 5.12 -2.39
CA VAL A 15 -20.01 4.52 -1.94
C VAL A 15 -19.52 3.47 -2.94
N PHE A 16 -18.20 3.26 -2.97
CA PHE A 16 -17.60 2.21 -3.78
C PHE A 16 -18.06 0.82 -3.34
N ASN A 17 -18.12 -0.12 -4.28
CA ASN A 17 -18.34 -1.51 -3.95
C ASN A 17 -17.02 -2.11 -3.42
N PRO A 18 -16.97 -2.57 -2.16
CA PRO A 18 -15.75 -3.09 -1.55
C PRO A 18 -15.20 -4.36 -2.23
N MET A 19 -16.01 -5.03 -3.06
CA MET A 19 -15.61 -6.23 -3.80
C MET A 19 -14.94 -5.95 -5.15
N GLN A 20 -14.82 -4.67 -5.56
CA GLN A 20 -14.22 -4.28 -6.83
C GLN A 20 -12.74 -3.86 -6.64
N ILE A 21 -12.40 -2.61 -6.98
CA ILE A 21 -11.05 -2.07 -6.88
C ILE A 21 -10.49 -2.15 -5.45
N PRO A 22 -11.26 -1.87 -4.38
CA PRO A 22 -10.77 -2.02 -3.00
C PRO A 22 -10.27 -3.44 -2.65
N LEU A 23 -10.98 -4.48 -3.10
CA LEU A 23 -10.57 -5.87 -2.89
C LEU A 23 -9.29 -6.20 -3.67
N LEU A 24 -9.19 -5.72 -4.91
CA LEU A 24 -8.00 -5.90 -5.73
C LEU A 24 -6.77 -5.25 -5.07
N ASN A 25 -6.91 -4.01 -4.58
CA ASN A 25 -5.87 -3.29 -3.84
C ASN A 25 -5.41 -4.06 -2.60
N THR A 26 -6.35 -4.70 -1.89
CA THR A 26 -6.05 -5.53 -0.72
C THR A 26 -5.25 -6.78 -1.10
N LEU A 27 -5.62 -7.48 -2.18
CA LEU A 27 -4.88 -8.63 -2.69
C LEU A 27 -3.46 -8.25 -3.16
N ILE A 28 -3.31 -7.08 -3.78
CA ILE A 28 -2.01 -6.55 -4.21
C ILE A 28 -1.09 -6.32 -3.01
N LEU A 29 -1.56 -5.64 -1.96
CA LEU A 29 -0.72 -5.39 -0.78
C LEU A 29 -0.38 -6.69 -0.03
N LEU A 30 -1.34 -7.58 0.17
CA LEU A 30 -1.08 -8.87 0.81
C LEU A 30 -0.07 -9.72 0.02
N SER A 31 -0.21 -9.78 -1.31
CA SER A 31 0.76 -10.48 -2.15
C SER A 31 2.14 -9.82 -2.10
N SER A 32 2.21 -8.49 -2.03
CA SER A 32 3.47 -7.76 -1.87
C SER A 32 4.16 -8.05 -0.53
N GLY A 33 3.39 -8.26 0.55
CA GLY A 33 3.89 -8.71 1.85
C GLY A 33 4.50 -10.11 1.80
N VAL A 34 3.96 -11.01 0.97
CA VAL A 34 4.55 -12.34 0.74
C VAL A 34 5.83 -12.23 -0.10
N THR A 35 5.86 -11.39 -1.13
CA THR A 35 7.04 -11.26 -1.99
C THR A 35 8.22 -10.59 -1.29
N ILE A 36 7.97 -9.63 -0.39
CA ILE A 36 9.05 -9.00 0.39
C ILE A 36 9.65 -9.94 1.45
N THR A 37 8.81 -10.78 2.08
CA THR A 37 9.30 -11.80 3.03
C THR A 37 10.08 -12.89 2.31
N TRP A 38 9.67 -13.27 1.10
CA TRP A 38 10.47 -14.12 0.22
C TRP A 38 11.83 -13.48 -0.11
N SER A 39 11.84 -12.20 -0.48
CA SER A 39 13.08 -11.46 -0.75
C SER A 39 14.03 -11.48 0.46
N HIS A 40 13.49 -11.24 1.66
CA HIS A 40 14.27 -11.26 2.89
C HIS A 40 14.92 -12.64 3.13
N HIS A 41 14.14 -13.71 2.98
CA HIS A 41 14.64 -15.07 3.20
C HIS A 41 15.69 -15.46 2.15
N SER A 42 15.50 -15.08 0.89
CA SER A 42 16.50 -15.30 -0.18
C SER A 42 17.79 -14.53 0.08
N LEU A 43 17.70 -13.28 0.56
CA LEU A 43 18.87 -12.48 0.94
C LEU A 43 19.68 -13.13 2.07
N MET A 44 19.01 -13.66 3.10
CA MET A 44 19.67 -14.37 4.21
C MET A 44 20.31 -15.69 3.77
N ASN A 45 19.77 -16.35 2.75
CA ASN A 45 20.31 -17.59 2.19
C ASN A 45 21.36 -17.37 1.08
N ASN A 46 21.81 -16.13 0.88
CA ASN A 46 22.74 -15.73 -0.18
C ASN A 46 22.22 -15.91 -1.61
N ASP A 47 20.92 -16.10 -1.81
CA ASP A 47 20.33 -16.18 -3.15
C ASP A 47 19.93 -14.78 -3.63
N LEU A 48 20.91 -14.07 -4.16
CA LEU A 48 20.74 -12.68 -4.60
C LEU A 48 19.81 -12.57 -5.81
N ASN A 49 19.77 -13.56 -6.69
CA ASN A 49 18.94 -13.50 -7.90
C ASN A 49 17.45 -13.57 -7.53
N ASP A 50 17.09 -14.53 -6.68
CA ASP A 50 15.71 -14.66 -6.18
C ASP A 50 15.33 -13.47 -5.28
N SER A 51 16.27 -12.99 -4.45
CA SER A 51 16.06 -11.78 -3.64
C SER A 51 15.77 -10.55 -4.49
N MET A 52 16.51 -10.35 -5.60
CA MET A 52 16.28 -9.24 -6.53
C MET A 52 14.95 -9.37 -7.26
N ASN A 53 14.63 -10.55 -7.79
CA ASN A 53 13.39 -10.78 -8.53
C ASN A 53 12.15 -10.56 -7.65
N SER A 54 12.15 -11.11 -6.43
CA SER A 54 11.04 -10.96 -5.48
C SER A 54 10.88 -9.53 -4.97
N LEU A 55 11.98 -8.80 -4.71
CA LEU A 55 11.89 -7.39 -4.35
C LEU A 55 11.38 -6.54 -5.53
N PHE A 56 11.81 -6.83 -6.75
CA PHE A 56 11.32 -6.15 -7.95
C PHE A 56 9.81 -6.31 -8.11
N ILE A 57 9.27 -7.52 -7.90
CA ILE A 57 7.83 -7.79 -7.90
C ILE A 57 7.14 -6.93 -6.82
N THR A 58 7.68 -6.89 -5.60
CA THR A 58 7.12 -6.08 -4.50
C THR A 58 7.02 -4.60 -4.88
N VAL A 59 8.09 -4.03 -5.44
CA VAL A 59 8.13 -2.63 -5.88
C VAL A 59 7.10 -2.36 -6.97
N MET A 60 6.96 -3.27 -7.94
CA MET A 60 5.95 -3.14 -9.00
C MET A 60 4.52 -3.20 -8.46
N LEU A 61 4.25 -4.09 -7.50
CA LEU A 61 2.94 -4.17 -6.83
C LEU A 61 2.62 -2.88 -6.06
N GLY A 62 3.59 -2.27 -5.39
CA GLY A 62 3.43 -0.99 -4.69
C GLY A 62 3.07 0.18 -5.61
N PHE A 63 3.74 0.30 -6.76
CA PHE A 63 3.37 1.29 -7.77
C PHE A 63 2.02 0.99 -8.42
N TYR A 64 1.70 -0.29 -8.63
CA TYR A 64 0.42 -0.70 -9.19
C TYR A 64 -0.75 -0.35 -8.26
N PHE A 65 -0.59 -0.58 -6.96
CA PHE A 65 -1.54 -0.11 -5.94
C PHE A 65 -1.75 1.42 -6.04
N SER A 66 -0.65 2.19 -6.10
CA SER A 66 -0.73 3.66 -6.15
C SER A 66 -1.47 4.15 -7.41
N PHE A 67 -1.28 3.47 -8.54
CA PHE A 67 -2.00 3.74 -9.78
C PHE A 67 -3.50 3.44 -9.64
N LEU A 68 -3.87 2.28 -9.11
CA LEU A 68 -5.27 1.90 -8.88
C LEU A 68 -5.96 2.84 -7.90
N GLN A 69 -5.28 3.26 -6.82
CA GLN A 69 -5.82 4.24 -5.89
C GLN A 69 -6.06 5.60 -6.55
N GLY A 70 -5.15 6.02 -7.44
CA GLY A 70 -5.35 7.23 -8.25
C GLY A 70 -6.54 7.11 -9.20
N TRP A 71 -6.76 5.93 -9.79
CA TRP A 71 -7.91 5.65 -10.62
C TRP A 71 -9.21 5.69 -9.81
N GLU A 72 -9.24 5.07 -8.62
CA GLU A 72 -10.38 5.11 -7.70
C GLU A 72 -10.75 6.55 -7.35
N TYR A 73 -9.78 7.43 -7.08
CA TYR A 73 -10.05 8.84 -6.79
C TYR A 73 -10.59 9.62 -7.98
N TRP A 74 -10.24 9.25 -9.21
CA TRP A 74 -10.79 9.88 -10.40
C TRP A 74 -12.24 9.45 -10.63
N GLU A 75 -12.55 8.17 -10.45
CA GLU A 75 -13.92 7.66 -10.67
C GLU A 75 -14.88 7.94 -9.52
N ALA A 76 -14.39 8.48 -8.39
CA ALA A 76 -15.22 8.79 -7.23
C ALA A 76 -16.37 9.76 -7.58
N SER A 77 -17.60 9.36 -7.23
CA SER A 77 -18.79 10.22 -7.36
C SER A 77 -18.92 11.27 -6.25
N PHE A 78 -17.97 11.30 -5.31
CA PHE A 78 -17.91 12.23 -4.19
C PHE A 78 -16.49 12.79 -4.06
N THR A 79 -16.38 13.95 -3.45
CA THR A 79 -15.14 14.71 -3.28
C THR A 79 -14.82 14.93 -1.80
N MET A 80 -13.62 15.45 -1.51
CA MET A 80 -13.21 15.77 -0.14
C MET A 80 -14.12 16.80 0.55
N SER A 81 -14.79 17.67 -0.22
CA SER A 81 -15.76 18.64 0.29
C SER A 81 -17.14 18.05 0.56
N ASP A 82 -17.42 16.81 0.14
CA ASP A 82 -18.74 16.20 0.24
C ASP A 82 -18.93 15.53 1.59
N SER A 83 -19.49 16.31 2.53
CA SER A 83 -19.87 15.89 3.87
C SER A 83 -18.71 15.40 4.75
N ALA A 84 -19.03 14.95 5.96
CA ALA A 84 -18.09 14.27 6.83
C ALA A 84 -17.50 13.00 6.18
N TYR A 85 -18.29 12.23 5.43
CA TYR A 85 -17.85 10.97 4.81
C TYR A 85 -16.70 11.20 3.82
N GLY A 86 -16.87 12.12 2.86
CA GLY A 86 -15.85 12.43 1.86
C GLY A 86 -14.56 12.91 2.52
N SER A 87 -14.66 13.82 3.49
CA SER A 87 -13.48 14.29 4.22
C SER A 87 -12.75 13.18 4.98
N THR A 88 -13.47 12.29 5.67
CA THR A 88 -12.85 11.15 6.38
C THR A 88 -12.22 10.15 5.43
N PHE A 89 -12.90 9.84 4.31
CA PHE A 89 -12.41 8.94 3.29
C PHE A 89 -11.09 9.45 2.72
N PHE A 90 -11.09 10.63 2.08
CA PHE A 90 -9.93 11.14 1.35
C PHE A 90 -8.73 11.48 2.25
N ILE A 91 -8.95 11.92 3.49
CA ILE A 91 -7.84 12.17 4.43
C ILE A 91 -7.21 10.84 4.85
N ALA A 92 -8.01 9.84 5.22
CA ALA A 92 -7.49 8.57 5.72
C ALA A 92 -6.79 7.77 4.62
N THR A 93 -7.47 7.57 3.48
CA THR A 93 -6.91 6.84 2.33
C THR A 93 -5.81 7.63 1.64
N GLY A 94 -5.90 8.96 1.58
CA GLY A 94 -4.86 9.83 1.02
C GLY A 94 -3.57 9.83 1.84
N PHE A 95 -3.67 9.91 3.17
CA PHE A 95 -2.50 9.82 4.05
C PHE A 95 -1.83 8.45 3.95
N HIS A 96 -2.62 7.38 3.91
CA HIS A 96 -2.10 6.04 3.67
C HIS A 96 -1.43 5.92 2.29
N GLY A 97 -2.05 6.43 1.22
CA GLY A 97 -1.47 6.44 -0.12
C GLY A 97 -0.12 7.15 -0.19
N LEU A 98 0.05 8.26 0.56
CA LEU A 98 1.36 8.90 0.73
C LEU A 98 2.39 7.97 1.36
N HIS A 99 2.01 7.21 2.39
CA HIS A 99 2.91 6.22 3.03
C HIS A 99 3.28 5.09 2.06
N VAL A 100 2.34 4.62 1.23
CA VAL A 100 2.62 3.62 0.19
C VAL A 100 3.67 4.15 -0.81
N ILE A 101 3.57 5.41 -1.23
CA ILE A 101 4.55 6.04 -2.13
C ILE A 101 5.93 6.10 -1.46
N ILE A 102 6.01 6.55 -0.21
CA ILE A 102 7.27 6.58 0.56
C ILE A 102 7.87 5.18 0.68
N GLY A 103 7.05 4.19 1.04
CA GLY A 103 7.47 2.80 1.15
C GLY A 103 7.97 2.24 -0.16
N SER A 104 7.29 2.51 -1.26
CA SER A 104 7.64 2.04 -2.60
C SER A 104 8.98 2.62 -3.06
N LEU A 105 9.20 3.92 -2.80
CA LEU A 105 10.49 4.56 -3.04
C LEU A 105 11.59 3.97 -2.15
N PHE A 106 11.31 3.71 -0.87
CA PHE A 106 12.28 3.10 0.03
C PHE A 106 12.69 1.69 -0.44
N LEU A 107 11.73 0.85 -0.83
CA LEU A 107 12.00 -0.46 -1.43
C LEU A 107 12.76 -0.36 -2.76
N MET A 108 12.42 0.61 -3.62
CA MET A 108 13.15 0.87 -4.85
C MET A 108 14.62 1.23 -4.57
N THR A 109 14.90 2.06 -3.55
CA THR A 109 16.29 2.34 -3.16
C THR A 109 17.00 1.09 -2.64
N CYS A 110 16.31 0.20 -1.94
CA CYS A 110 16.86 -1.09 -1.51
C CYS A 110 17.16 -1.99 -2.71
N LEU A 111 16.27 -2.03 -3.72
CA LEU A 111 16.50 -2.77 -4.96
C LEU A 111 17.75 -2.28 -5.69
N ILE A 112 17.91 -0.97 -5.85
CA ILE A 112 19.10 -0.38 -6.49
C ILE A 112 20.37 -0.70 -5.68
N ARG A 113 20.32 -0.66 -4.35
CA ARG A 113 21.45 -1.01 -3.47
C ARG A 113 21.80 -2.49 -3.55
N MET A 114 20.79 -3.36 -3.65
CA MET A 114 20.99 -4.79 -3.82
C MET A 114 21.63 -5.09 -5.18
N PHE A 115 21.19 -4.43 -6.25
CA PHE A 115 21.81 -4.54 -7.58
C PHE A 115 23.29 -4.12 -7.58
N LYS A 116 23.64 -3.12 -6.76
CA LYS A 116 25.03 -2.67 -6.54
C LYS A 116 25.82 -3.52 -5.53
N ASN A 117 25.25 -4.64 -5.05
CA ASN A 117 25.86 -5.55 -4.06
C ASN A 117 26.25 -4.85 -2.74
N HIS A 118 25.48 -3.86 -2.29
CA HIS A 118 25.74 -3.17 -1.02
C HIS A 118 25.29 -3.96 0.22
N PHE A 119 24.49 -5.02 0.05
CA PHE A 119 23.96 -5.83 1.15
C PHE A 119 24.73 -7.15 1.26
N SER A 120 24.87 -7.62 2.50
CA SER A 120 25.38 -8.96 2.80
C SER A 120 24.37 -9.73 3.64
N MET A 121 24.49 -11.06 3.67
CA MET A 121 23.63 -11.95 4.48
C MET A 121 23.51 -11.54 5.95
N LYS A 122 24.49 -10.83 6.51
CA LYS A 122 24.52 -10.43 7.93
C LYS A 122 24.28 -8.95 8.16
N HIS A 123 24.42 -8.12 7.13
CA HIS A 123 24.36 -6.68 7.25
C HIS A 123 23.49 -6.09 6.13
N HIS A 124 22.20 -5.99 6.42
CA HIS A 124 21.18 -5.48 5.52
C HIS A 124 20.06 -4.71 6.25
N PHE A 125 20.39 -4.04 7.36
CA PHE A 125 19.41 -3.26 8.15
C PHE A 125 18.57 -2.27 7.33
N GLY A 126 19.16 -1.64 6.30
CA GLY A 126 18.40 -0.75 5.41
C GLY A 126 17.24 -1.45 4.70
N PHE A 127 17.42 -2.73 4.33
CA PHE A 127 16.36 -3.56 3.78
C PHE A 127 15.36 -3.99 4.87
N GLU A 128 15.83 -4.41 6.05
CA GLU A 128 14.96 -4.77 7.18
C GLU A 128 14.02 -3.63 7.57
N ALA A 129 14.55 -2.41 7.69
CA ALA A 129 13.78 -1.22 8.01
C ALA A 129 12.73 -0.90 6.92
N ALA A 130 13.07 -1.09 5.65
CA ALA A 130 12.12 -0.93 4.55
C ALA A 130 11.02 -2.01 4.59
N ALA A 131 11.37 -3.25 4.93
CA ALA A 131 10.42 -4.34 5.07
C ALA A 131 9.45 -4.12 6.26
N TRP A 132 9.94 -3.65 7.40
CA TRP A 132 9.09 -3.27 8.53
C TRP A 132 8.14 -2.14 8.16
N TYR A 133 8.63 -1.12 7.47
CA TYR A 133 7.80 -0.02 7.01
C TYR A 133 6.73 -0.50 6.02
N TRP A 134 7.08 -1.42 5.11
CA TRP A 134 6.14 -1.99 4.15
C TRP A 134 5.02 -2.77 4.83
N HIS A 135 5.35 -3.64 5.80
CA HIS A 135 4.33 -4.36 6.57
C HIS A 135 3.46 -3.43 7.43
N PHE A 136 4.02 -2.33 7.95
CA PHE A 136 3.22 -1.29 8.61
C PHE A 136 2.15 -0.73 7.66
N VAL A 137 2.55 -0.42 6.42
CA VAL A 137 1.63 0.06 5.38
C VAL A 137 0.54 -0.99 5.11
N ASP A 138 0.90 -2.26 4.90
CA ASP A 138 -0.07 -3.35 4.67
C ASP A 138 -1.14 -3.43 5.78
N VAL A 139 -0.72 -3.39 7.04
CA VAL A 139 -1.63 -3.50 8.19
C VAL A 139 -2.56 -2.30 8.26
N VAL A 140 -2.06 -1.07 8.04
CA VAL A 140 -2.90 0.13 8.04
C VAL A 140 -3.96 0.05 6.94
N TRP A 141 -3.62 -0.47 5.76
CA TRP A 141 -4.60 -0.65 4.68
C TRP A 141 -5.74 -1.60 5.06
N LEU A 142 -5.43 -2.73 5.71
CA LEU A 142 -6.46 -3.68 6.14
C LEU A 142 -7.47 -3.03 7.10
N PHE A 143 -7.01 -2.18 8.01
CA PHE A 143 -7.91 -1.42 8.88
C PHE A 143 -8.77 -0.43 8.09
N LEU A 144 -8.20 0.28 7.11
CA LEU A 144 -8.97 1.19 6.26
C LEU A 144 -10.02 0.44 5.44
N TYR A 145 -9.66 -0.66 4.79
CA TYR A 145 -10.56 -1.48 3.98
C TYR A 145 -11.77 -2.02 4.75
N ILE A 146 -11.60 -2.37 6.03
CA ILE A 146 -12.68 -2.90 6.87
C ILE A 146 -13.57 -1.78 7.43
N SER A 147 -13.01 -0.59 7.68
CA SER A 147 -13.67 0.48 8.44
C SER A 147 -14.33 1.56 7.58
N ILE A 148 -13.88 1.74 6.35
CA ILE A 148 -14.33 2.78 5.42
C ILE A 148 -14.95 2.11 4.18
#